data_AF-A0A846PEB5-F1
#
_entry.id   AF-A0A846PEB5-F1
#
_cell.length_a   1.000
_cell.length_b   1.000
_cell.length_c   1.000
_cell.angle_alpha   90.00
_cell.angle_beta   90.00
_cell.angle_gamma   90.00
#
_symmetry.space_group_name_H-M   'P 1'
#
loop_
_entity.id
_entity.type
_entity.pdbx_description
1 polymer ?
#
loop_
_entity_poly.entity_id
_entity_poly.type
_entity_poly.pdbx_seq_one_letter_code
_entity_poly.pdbx_strand_id
1 'polypeptide(L)'
;MTSRTYRTCERIMAAVVHAGFLKQISWPALKKVIKRVAGGDRRTVNAYREHLVDFEFLQELQTDVVPVFEIDLMKLPYAQTRLDERIRVEKRVIVEP
;
A
#
# COMPACT_ATOMS: atom_id res chain seq x y z
N MET A 1 4.27 -18.64 13.00
CA MET A 1 2.86 -18.19 12.91
C MET A 1 2.85 -16.70 12.69
N THR A 2 2.24 -16.21 11.60
CA THR A 2 2.05 -14.76 11.38
C THR A 2 0.93 -14.23 12.29
N SER A 3 1.18 -13.11 12.97
CA SER A 3 0.20 -12.41 13.82
C SER A 3 -1.07 -12.05 13.03
N ARG A 4 -2.22 -12.02 13.69
CA ARG A 4 -3.48 -11.53 13.12
C ARG A 4 -3.36 -10.09 12.60
N THR A 5 -2.56 -9.26 13.28
CA THR A 5 -2.26 -7.89 12.87
C THR A 5 -1.52 -7.90 11.54
N TYR A 6 -0.46 -8.70 11.42
CA TYR A 6 0.34 -8.82 10.19
C TYR A 6 -0.53 -9.21 8.98
N ARG A 7 -1.37 -10.24 9.13
CA ARG A 7 -2.29 -10.66 8.06
C ARG A 7 -3.28 -9.57 7.66
N THR A 8 -3.68 -8.72 8.60
CA THR A 8 -4.55 -7.58 8.29
C THR A 8 -3.80 -6.49 7.55
N CYS A 9 -2.56 -6.20 7.93
CA CYS A 9 -1.66 -5.32 7.19
C CYS A 9 -1.45 -5.81 5.75
N GLU A 10 -1.21 -7.10 5.53
CA GLU A 10 -1.11 -7.69 4.18
C GLU A 10 -2.38 -7.44 3.35
N ARG A 11 -3.57 -7.63 3.95
CA ARG A 11 -4.85 -7.37 3.26
C ARG A 11 -5.04 -5.89 2.94
N ILE A 12 -4.61 -4.99 3.83
CA ILE A 12 -4.63 -3.55 3.57
C ILE A 12 -3.72 -3.23 2.37
N MET A 13 -2.50 -3.74 2.35
CA MET A 13 -1.55 -3.52 1.26
C MET A 13 -2.01 -4.11 -0.07
N ALA A 14 -2.66 -5.29 -0.04
CA ALA A 14 -3.30 -5.83 -1.23
C ALA A 14 -4.34 -4.84 -1.77
N ALA A 15 -5.19 -4.30 -0.90
CA ALA A 15 -6.21 -3.34 -1.29
C ALA A 15 -5.63 -1.99 -1.77
N VAL A 16 -4.45 -1.57 -1.27
CA VAL A 16 -3.69 -0.40 -1.74
C VAL A 16 -3.19 -0.65 -3.17
N VAL A 17 -2.53 -1.77 -3.42
CA VAL A 17 -2.00 -2.16 -4.74
C VAL A 17 -3.12 -2.36 -5.75
N HIS A 18 -4.22 -3.00 -5.34
CA HIS A 18 -5.43 -3.15 -6.15
C HIS A 18 -6.07 -1.81 -6.53
N ALA A 19 -5.93 -0.78 -5.69
CA ALA A 19 -6.39 0.57 -6.00
C ALA A 19 -5.42 1.33 -6.93
N GLY A 20 -4.33 0.70 -7.38
CA GLY A 20 -3.38 1.24 -8.34
C GLY A 20 -2.18 1.96 -7.73
N PHE A 21 -2.07 2.03 -6.39
CA PHE A 21 -0.94 2.63 -5.71
C PHE A 21 0.23 1.64 -5.65
N LEU A 22 1.31 1.97 -6.36
CA LEU A 22 2.47 1.08 -6.51
C LEU A 22 3.76 1.67 -5.97
N LYS A 23 3.85 3.00 -5.87
CA LYS A 23 5.06 3.69 -5.40
C LYS A 23 4.80 4.42 -4.09
N GLN A 24 3.72 5.20 -4.06
CA GLN A 24 3.39 6.07 -2.93
C GLN A 24 1.89 6.14 -2.71
N ILE A 25 1.48 6.45 -1.48
CA ILE A 25 0.10 6.70 -1.10
C ILE A 25 0.02 7.83 -0.07
N SER A 26 -0.93 8.75 -0.23
CA SER A 26 -1.17 9.80 0.75
C SER A 26 -2.01 9.31 1.92
N TRP A 27 -1.87 9.94 3.09
CA TRP A 27 -2.64 9.59 4.28
C TRP A 27 -4.17 9.53 4.05
N PRO A 28 -4.82 10.50 3.37
CA PRO A 28 -6.26 10.42 3.10
C PRO A 28 -6.67 9.19 2.29
N ALA A 29 -5.86 8.80 1.31
CA ALA A 29 -6.10 7.60 0.50
C ALA A 29 -5.89 6.32 1.33
N LEU A 30 -4.77 6.24 2.05
CA LEU A 30 -4.47 5.10 2.93
C LEU A 30 -5.57 4.91 3.98
N LYS A 31 -6.00 6.00 4.62
CA LYS A 31 -7.10 6.00 5.59
C LYS A 31 -8.40 5.42 5.02
N LYS A 32 -8.75 5.74 3.77
CA LYS A 32 -9.93 5.15 3.10
C LYS A 32 -9.76 3.64 2.93
N VAL A 33 -8.57 3.18 2.56
CA VAL A 33 -8.29 1.74 2.40
C VAL A 33 -8.35 1.01 3.73
N ILE A 34 -7.69 1.52 4.78
CA ILE A 34 -7.71 0.93 6.13
C ILE A 34 -9.16 0.84 6.64
N LYS A 35 -9.95 1.91 6.49
CA LYS A 35 -11.36 1.91 6.91
C LYS A 35 -12.18 0.80 6.26
N ARG A 36 -11.94 0.55 4.97
CA ARG A 36 -12.63 -0.49 4.20
C ARG A 36 -12.22 -1.91 4.63
N VAL A 37 -10.97 -2.12 5.02
CA VAL A 37 -10.43 -3.47 5.29
C VAL A 37 -10.52 -3.85 6.76
N ALA A 38 -10.24 -2.92 7.67
CA ALA A 38 -10.03 -3.19 9.09
C ALA A 38 -11.08 -2.54 10.02
N GLY A 39 -11.88 -1.60 9.51
CA GLY A 39 -12.94 -0.93 10.27
C GLY A 39 -12.79 0.58 10.36
N GLY A 40 -13.90 1.26 10.68
CA GLY A 40 -14.03 2.71 10.55
C GLY A 40 -13.53 3.55 11.73
N ASP A 41 -13.30 2.93 12.89
CA ASP A 41 -12.99 3.68 14.12
C ASP A 41 -11.58 4.28 14.09
N ARG A 42 -11.43 5.44 14.74
CA ARG A 42 -10.21 6.24 14.68
C ARG A 42 -9.01 5.51 15.28
N ARG A 43 -9.20 4.72 16.34
CA ARG A 43 -8.12 4.05 17.06
C ARG A 43 -7.55 2.92 16.19
N THR A 44 -8.41 2.10 15.61
CA THR A 44 -8.04 1.03 14.68
C THR A 44 -7.31 1.58 13.46
N VAL A 45 -7.81 2.68 12.87
CA VAL A 45 -7.17 3.30 11.71
C VAL A 45 -5.74 3.77 12.02
N ASN A 46 -5.54 4.42 13.15
CA ASN A 46 -4.22 4.88 13.56
C ASN A 46 -3.29 3.73 13.94
N ALA A 47 -3.79 2.72 14.66
CA ALA A 47 -3.00 1.54 15.00
C ALA A 47 -2.50 0.80 13.75
N TYR A 48 -3.36 0.61 12.74
CA TYR A 48 -2.93 -0.02 11.50
C TYR A 48 -1.99 0.86 10.66
N ARG A 49 -2.09 2.19 10.74
CA ARG A 49 -1.07 3.08 10.15
C ARG A 49 0.29 2.79 10.78
N GLU A 50 0.38 2.80 12.10
CA GLU A 50 1.62 2.55 12.85
C GLU A 50 2.16 1.15 12.53
N HIS A 51 1.33 0.11 12.61
CA HIS A 51 1.75 -1.26 12.29
C HIS A 51 2.24 -1.45 10.85
N LEU A 52 1.69 -0.71 9.88
CA LEU A 52 2.20 -0.76 8.50
C LEU A 52 3.61 -0.17 8.39
N VAL A 53 3.94 0.82 9.21
CA VAL A 53 5.29 1.40 9.28
C VAL A 53 6.21 0.49 10.10
N ASP A 54 5.76 0.01 11.27
CA ASP A 54 6.55 -0.88 12.14
C ASP A 54 6.93 -2.20 11.45
N PHE A 55 6.05 -2.73 10.60
CA PHE A 55 6.33 -3.92 9.79
C PHE A 55 7.01 -3.62 8.45
N GLU A 56 7.38 -2.36 8.21
CA GLU A 56 8.12 -1.90 7.03
C GLU A 56 7.37 -2.11 5.71
N PHE A 57 6.03 -2.19 5.73
CA PHE A 57 5.24 -2.14 4.48
C PHE A 57 5.20 -0.73 3.90
N LEU A 58 5.31 0.28 4.76
CA LEU A 58 5.27 1.69 4.42
C LEU A 58 6.44 2.43 5.08
N GLN A 59 7.00 3.39 4.36
CA GLN A 59 7.95 4.36 4.92
C GLN A 59 7.34 5.75 4.82
N GLU A 60 7.26 6.46 5.95
CA GLU A 60 6.76 7.83 5.96
C GLU A 60 7.78 8.79 5.35
N LEU A 61 7.35 9.57 4.36
CA LEU A 61 8.16 10.62 3.74
C LEU A 61 7.92 11.93 4.47
N GLN A 62 8.99 12.68 4.75
CA GLN A 62 8.86 14.03 5.31
C GLN A 62 8.20 14.94 4.28
N THR A 63 7.00 15.42 4.62
CA THR A 63 6.22 16.35 3.81
C THR A 63 5.53 17.36 4.72
N ASP A 64 5.55 18.64 4.35
CA ASP A 64 5.07 19.72 5.23
C ASP A 64 3.54 19.83 5.32
N VAL A 65 2.79 19.11 4.47
CA VAL A 65 1.33 19.34 4.29
C VAL A 65 0.49 18.11 4.60
N VAL A 66 0.74 16.99 3.91
CA VAL A 66 -0.02 15.75 4.06
C VAL A 66 0.95 14.59 4.04
N PRO A 67 1.01 13.75 5.10
CA PRO A 67 1.90 12.61 5.14
C PRO A 67 1.72 11.74 3.89
N VAL A 68 2.82 11.49 3.19
CA VAL A 68 2.92 10.56 2.08
C VAL A 68 3.75 9.37 2.53
N PHE A 69 3.33 8.18 2.14
CA PHE A 69 4.03 6.94 2.45
C PHE A 69 4.58 6.35 1.16
N GLU A 70 5.85 5.98 1.17
CA GLU A 70 6.44 5.10 0.17
C GLU A 70 6.06 3.64 0.47
N ILE A 71 5.78 2.87 -0.58
CA ILE A 71 5.32 1.48 -0.48
C ILE A 71 6.50 0.55 -0.72
N ASP A 72 6.81 -0.32 0.24
CA ASP A 72 7.78 -1.39 0.02
C ASP A 72 7.14 -2.58 -0.69
N LEU A 73 7.34 -2.64 -2.02
CA LEU A 73 6.85 -3.74 -2.84
C LEU A 73 7.61 -5.06 -2.61
N MET A 74 8.82 -5.03 -2.06
CA MET A 74 9.61 -6.24 -1.79
C MET A 74 8.95 -7.10 -0.70
N LYS A 75 8.25 -6.46 0.23
CA LYS A 75 7.44 -7.12 1.27
C LYS A 75 6.11 -7.65 0.73
N LEU A 76 5.79 -7.38 -0.54
CA LEU A 76 4.54 -7.75 -1.19
C LEU A 76 4.81 -8.58 -2.46
N PRO A 77 5.20 -9.87 -2.32
CA PRO A 77 5.59 -10.70 -3.47
C PRO A 77 4.52 -10.76 -4.57
N TYR A 78 3.25 -10.73 -4.19
CA TYR A 78 2.11 -10.71 -5.11
C TYR A 78 1.92 -9.37 -5.84
N ALA A 79 2.41 -8.26 -5.28
CA ALA A 79 2.34 -6.94 -5.89
C ALA A 79 3.40 -6.78 -6.97
N GLN A 80 4.57 -7.42 -6.81
CA GLN A 80 5.64 -7.44 -7.80
C GLN A 80 5.15 -8.00 -9.14
N THR A 81 4.39 -9.10 -9.11
CA THR A 81 3.81 -9.72 -10.31
C THR A 81 2.91 -8.74 -11.08
N ARG A 82 2.10 -7.93 -10.37
CA ARG A 82 1.25 -6.92 -11.00
C ARG A 82 2.00 -5.70 -11.51
N LEU A 83 3.07 -5.31 -10.83
CA LEU A 83 3.96 -4.26 -11.29
C LEU A 83 4.57 -4.67 -12.64
N ASP A 84 5.07 -5.90 -12.72
CA ASP A 84 5.67 -6.46 -13.92
C ASP A 84 4.65 -6.57 -15.07
N GLU A 85 3.41 -6.93 -14.78
CA GLU A 85 2.30 -6.92 -15.75
C GLU A 85 2.00 -5.49 -16.26
N ARG A 86 1.86 -4.50 -15.39
CA ARG A 86 1.64 -3.11 -15.81
C ARG A 86 2.79 -2.55 -16.64
N ILE A 87 4.03 -2.78 -16.22
CA ILE A 87 5.23 -2.34 -16.97
C ILE A 87 5.27 -3.01 -18.35
N ARG A 88 4.93 -4.31 -18.44
CA ARG A 88 4.85 -5.02 -19.73
C ARG A 88 3.80 -4.44 -20.66
N VAL A 89 2.63 -4.06 -20.14
CA VAL A 89 1.56 -3.42 -20.93
C VAL A 89 2.01 -2.04 -21.42
N GLU A 90 2.56 -1.20 -20.54
CA GLU A 90 3.03 0.14 -20.91
C GLU A 90 4.16 0.11 -21.95
N LYS A 91 5.08 -0.88 -21.88
CA LYS A 91 6.13 -1.05 -22.89
C LYS A 91 5.61 -1.49 -24.26
N ARG A 92 4.45 -2.18 -24.35
CA ARG A 92 3.87 -2.57 -25.63
C ARG A 92 3.24 -1.40 -26.38
N VAL A 93 2.76 -0.39 -25.68
CA VAL A 93 2.11 0.80 -26.29
C VAL A 93 3.12 1.70 -27.02
N ILE A 94 4.42 1.58 -26.74
CA ILE A 94 5.47 2.43 -27.35
C ILE A 94 6.03 1.81 -28.65
N VAL A 95 5.64 0.58 -29.00
CA VAL A 95 6.22 -0.17 -30.13
C VAL A 95 5.16 -0.55 -31.18
N GLU A 96 4.18 0.31 -31.40
CA GLU A 96 3.36 0.25 -32.62
C GLU A 96 3.61 1.52 -33.46
N PRO A 97 4.36 1.40 -34.58
CA PRO A 97 4.46 2.44 -35.61
C PRO A 97 3.18 2.53 -36.47
#